data_AF-A0A2T9Y233-F1
#
_entry.id   AF-A0A2T9Y233-F1
#
_cell.length_a   1.000
_cell.length_b   1.000
_cell.length_c   1.000
_cell.angle_alpha   90.00
_cell.angle_beta   90.00
_cell.angle_gamma   90.00
#
_symmetry.space_group_name_H-M   'P 1'
#
loop_
_entity.id
_entity.type
_entity.pdbx_description
1 polymer ?
#
loop_
_entity_poly.entity_id
_entity_poly.type
_entity_poly.pdbx_seq_one_letter_code
_entity_poly.pdbx_strand_id
1 'polypeptide(L)'
;MHFKYIVYIYTGLVFLKKVFAESKYEYCVRTQSKGNPYFYNSDGSKCACDNNGEVKCGEKNNGLVLWHDCLKKNNAVNGDFYNQGNFKCTCTDKGAVICENLYERCIRVEGKSRINFKNQKGEKCICLQNGQTQCGADIGNTKSPKEKCLADAGVKINPFVRDGYSYTCLDDGTKKRETEYERCVRVNGRGNPTFTNPLGKKCMCLQTGQTRCMYNN
;
A
#
# COMPACT_ATOMS: atom_id res chain seq x y z
N MET A 1 -13.23 17.63 9.01
CA MET A 1 -13.86 18.15 10.24
C MET A 1 -14.18 19.63 9.99
N HIS A 2 -15.45 20.02 10.05
CA HIS A 2 -15.86 21.43 9.92
C HIS A 2 -16.18 21.99 11.31
N PHE A 3 -15.62 23.16 11.62
CA PHE A 3 -15.82 23.84 12.91
C PHE A 3 -16.94 24.88 12.77
N LYS A 4 -17.87 24.89 13.73
CA LYS A 4 -18.80 26.01 13.94
C LYS A 4 -18.61 26.54 15.35
N TYR A 5 -18.48 27.86 15.46
CA TYR A 5 -18.40 28.56 16.74
C TYR A 5 -19.71 29.29 16.98
N ILE A 6 -20.27 29.14 18.18
CA ILE A 6 -21.37 29.99 18.64
C ILE A 6 -20.76 31.02 19.59
N VAL A 7 -20.93 32.29 19.25
CA VAL A 7 -20.44 33.42 20.03
C VAL A 7 -21.55 33.90 20.94
N TYR A 8 -21.32 33.85 22.26
CA TYR A 8 -22.19 34.50 23.24
C TYR A 8 -21.52 35.79 23.70
N ILE A 9 -22.22 36.91 23.55
CA ILE A 9 -21.81 38.20 24.10
C ILE A 9 -22.73 38.48 25.29
N TYR A 10 -22.20 38.33 26.50
CA TYR A 10 -22.85 38.79 27.73
C TYR A 10 -21.83 39.64 28.49
N THR A 11 -22.21 40.87 28.82
CA THR A 11 -21.45 41.78 29.71
C THR A 11 -19.96 41.94 29.38
N GLY A 12 -19.61 42.13 28.09
CA GLY A 12 -18.23 42.40 27.66
C GLY A 12 -17.27 41.19 27.64
N LEU A 13 -17.73 39.99 28.00
CA LEU A 13 -16.97 38.75 27.88
C LEU A 13 -17.45 37.95 26.66
N VAL A 14 -16.54 37.68 25.73
CA VAL A 14 -16.78 36.79 24.58
C VAL A 14 -16.52 35.36 25.00
N PHE A 15 -17.58 34.56 25.16
CA PHE A 15 -17.45 33.12 25.39
C PHE A 15 -17.52 32.38 24.05
N LEU A 16 -16.38 31.83 23.61
CA LEU A 16 -16.32 30.89 22.49
C LEU A 16 -16.63 29.49 22.99
N LYS A 17 -17.89 29.06 22.91
CA LYS A 17 -18.24 27.65 23.16
C LYS A 17 -17.93 26.86 21.89
N LYS A 18 -16.97 25.95 21.98
CA LYS A 18 -16.65 25.01 20.89
C LYS A 18 -17.81 24.01 20.78
N VAL A 19 -18.66 24.20 19.77
CA VAL A 19 -19.76 23.28 19.49
C VAL A 19 -19.22 22.21 18.55
N PHE A 20 -18.99 21.01 19.07
CA PHE A 20 -18.65 19.86 18.25
C PHE A 20 -19.89 19.48 17.44
N ALA A 21 -19.76 19.40 16.11
CA ALA A 21 -20.79 18.79 15.30
C ALA A 21 -20.83 17.29 15.68
N GLU A 22 -21.86 16.92 16.44
CA GLU A 22 -22.09 15.55 16.89
C GLU A 22 -22.18 14.64 15.66
N SER A 23 -21.37 13.59 15.63
CA SER A 23 -21.42 12.55 14.60
C SER A 23 -22.71 11.73 14.71
N LYS A 24 -23.13 11.08 13.62
CA LYS A 24 -24.31 10.19 13.64
C LYS A 24 -24.17 9.08 14.68
N TYR A 25 -22.94 8.57 14.84
CA TYR A 25 -22.57 7.64 15.89
C TYR A 25 -22.80 8.22 17.30
N GLU A 26 -22.22 9.40 17.60
CA GLU A 26 -22.35 10.04 18.92
C GLU A 26 -23.83 10.34 19.25
N TYR A 27 -24.60 10.79 18.26
CA TYR A 27 -26.04 11.00 18.40
C TYR A 27 -26.77 9.70 18.75
N CYS A 28 -26.46 8.60 18.06
CA CYS A 28 -27.04 7.29 18.35
C CYS A 28 -26.67 6.82 19.75
N VAL A 29 -25.39 6.88 20.14
CA VAL A 29 -24.94 6.48 21.49
C VAL A 29 -25.60 7.32 22.58
N ARG A 30 -25.75 8.62 22.37
CA ARG A 30 -26.41 9.48 23.35
C ARG A 30 -27.90 9.15 23.47
N THR A 31 -28.60 8.94 22.35
CA THR A 31 -30.07 8.78 22.33
C THR A 31 -30.54 7.35 22.63
N GLN A 32 -29.82 6.34 22.14
CA GLN A 32 -30.23 4.93 22.24
C GLN A 32 -29.66 4.22 23.47
N SER A 33 -28.44 4.58 23.88
CA SER A 33 -27.71 3.84 24.91
C SER A 33 -27.29 4.70 26.11
N LYS A 34 -27.83 5.91 26.21
CA LYS A 34 -27.56 6.87 27.30
C LYS A 34 -26.06 7.12 27.51
N GLY A 35 -25.29 7.16 26.43
CA GLY A 35 -23.84 7.35 26.47
C GLY A 35 -23.02 6.06 26.55
N ASN A 36 -23.64 4.88 26.64
CA ASN A 36 -22.91 3.62 26.67
C ASN A 36 -22.63 3.11 25.25
N PRO A 37 -21.43 2.57 24.93
CA PRO A 37 -21.18 1.99 23.61
C PRO A 37 -22.08 0.79 23.29
N TYR A 38 -22.64 0.16 24.33
CA TYR A 38 -23.53 -0.99 24.22
C TYR A 38 -24.77 -0.84 25.08
N PHE A 39 -25.83 -1.52 24.67
CA PHE A 39 -27.08 -1.65 25.43
C PHE A 39 -27.75 -2.98 25.08
N TYR A 40 -28.83 -3.31 25.77
CA TYR A 40 -29.64 -4.49 25.49
C TYR A 40 -31.01 -4.04 24.99
N ASN A 41 -31.53 -4.69 23.94
CA ASN A 41 -32.90 -4.47 23.50
C ASN A 41 -33.90 -5.23 24.40
N SER A 42 -35.19 -5.11 24.09
CA SER A 42 -36.28 -5.84 24.78
C SER A 42 -36.09 -7.36 24.81
N ASP A 43 -35.43 -7.90 23.79
CA ASP A 43 -35.25 -9.34 23.59
C ASP A 43 -33.97 -9.86 24.27
N GLY A 44 -33.27 -9.01 25.02
CA GLY A 44 -32.00 -9.35 25.68
C GLY A 44 -30.79 -9.45 24.74
N SER A 45 -30.92 -9.06 23.47
CA SER A 45 -29.82 -9.02 22.52
C SER A 45 -28.91 -7.82 22.77
N LYS A 46 -27.59 -8.04 22.76
CA LYS A 46 -26.59 -6.96 22.89
C LYS A 46 -26.54 -6.13 21.60
N CYS A 47 -26.72 -4.82 21.73
CA CYS A 47 -26.79 -3.85 20.65
C CYS A 47 -25.68 -2.79 20.76
N ALA A 48 -25.26 -2.22 19.62
CA ALA A 48 -24.36 -1.07 19.52
C ALA A 48 -24.75 -0.19 18.32
N CYS A 49 -24.25 1.04 18.32
CA CYS A 49 -24.41 1.98 17.21
C CYS A 49 -23.23 1.86 16.24
N ASP A 50 -23.48 1.85 14.94
CA ASP A 50 -22.44 1.95 13.92
C ASP A 50 -22.08 3.40 13.58
N ASN A 51 -21.09 3.59 12.70
CA ASN A 51 -20.62 4.91 12.27
C ASN A 51 -21.69 5.73 11.50
N ASN A 52 -22.73 5.06 10.97
CA ASN A 52 -23.86 5.71 10.31
C ASN A 52 -24.96 6.11 11.31
N GLY A 53 -24.81 5.76 12.58
CA GLY A 53 -25.81 6.00 13.63
C GLY A 53 -26.93 4.96 13.64
N GLU A 54 -26.73 3.80 13.01
CA GLU A 54 -27.71 2.71 13.04
C GLU A 54 -27.45 1.75 14.20
N VAL A 55 -28.53 1.31 14.84
CA VAL A 55 -28.47 0.28 15.89
C VAL A 55 -28.33 -1.10 15.24
N LYS A 56 -27.30 -1.86 15.63
CA LYS A 56 -27.12 -3.27 15.28
C LYS A 56 -27.21 -4.11 16.54
N CYS A 57 -27.95 -5.21 16.50
CA CYS A 57 -28.17 -6.11 17.64
C CYS A 57 -27.85 -7.57 17.29
N GLY A 58 -27.49 -8.37 18.30
CA GLY A 58 -27.20 -9.80 18.14
C GLY A 58 -25.96 -10.03 17.28
N GLU A 59 -25.99 -11.06 16.42
CA GLU A 59 -24.84 -11.42 15.57
C GLU A 59 -24.37 -10.28 14.67
N LYS A 60 -25.29 -9.40 14.23
CA LYS A 60 -24.99 -8.24 13.38
C LYS A 60 -24.14 -7.18 14.10
N ASN A 61 -23.95 -7.31 15.40
CA ASN A 61 -23.19 -6.40 16.24
C ASN A 61 -21.83 -6.96 16.70
N ASN A 62 -21.51 -8.22 16.43
CA ASN A 62 -20.29 -8.85 16.97
C ASN A 62 -19.01 -8.08 16.59
N GLY A 63 -18.91 -7.59 15.35
CA GLY A 63 -17.77 -6.78 14.92
C GLY A 63 -17.70 -5.41 15.60
N LEU A 64 -18.84 -4.72 15.71
CA LEU A 64 -18.93 -3.41 16.38
C LEU A 64 -18.55 -3.50 17.86
N VAL A 65 -18.96 -4.58 18.55
CA VAL A 65 -18.55 -4.85 19.93
C VAL A 65 -17.05 -5.01 20.04
N LEU A 66 -16.45 -5.85 19.19
CA LEU A 66 -15.00 -6.06 19.21
C LEU A 66 -14.23 -4.77 18.89
N TRP A 67 -14.72 -3.99 17.93
CA TRP A 67 -14.15 -2.69 17.59
C TRP A 67 -14.18 -1.72 18.76
N HIS A 68 -15.33 -1.54 19.41
CA HIS A 68 -15.48 -0.64 20.56
C HIS A 68 -14.65 -1.08 21.77
N ASP A 69 -14.54 -2.37 22.05
CA ASP A 69 -13.67 -2.89 23.09
C ASP A 69 -12.19 -2.57 22.79
N CYS A 70 -11.78 -2.68 21.52
CA CYS A 70 -10.46 -2.24 21.08
C CYS A 70 -10.26 -0.73 21.29
N LEU A 71 -11.25 0.11 20.93
CA LEU A 71 -11.14 1.56 21.13
C LEU A 71 -10.94 1.90 22.61
N LYS A 72 -11.76 1.32 23.48
CA LYS A 72 -11.72 1.58 24.93
C LYS A 72 -10.39 1.13 25.54
N LYS A 73 -9.93 -0.08 25.18
CA LYS A 73 -8.66 -0.64 25.66
C LYS A 73 -7.46 0.22 25.28
N ASN A 74 -7.49 0.81 24.09
CA ASN A 74 -6.35 1.57 23.53
C ASN A 74 -6.53 3.09 23.60
N ASN A 75 -7.61 3.58 24.24
CA ASN A 75 -7.99 5.00 24.25
C ASN A 75 -7.99 5.63 22.84
N ALA A 76 -8.51 4.88 21.86
CA ALA A 76 -8.48 5.28 20.46
C ALA A 76 -9.61 6.27 20.13
N VAL A 77 -9.32 7.20 19.23
CA VAL A 77 -10.26 8.20 18.73
C VAL A 77 -10.54 7.92 17.27
N ASN A 78 -11.81 7.69 16.92
CA ASN A 78 -12.25 7.36 15.55
C ASN A 78 -11.52 6.15 14.93
N GLY A 79 -11.20 5.14 15.73
CA GLY A 79 -10.46 3.96 15.26
C GLY A 79 -8.95 4.06 15.43
N ASP A 80 -8.38 5.26 15.54
CA ASP A 80 -6.93 5.48 15.52
C ASP A 80 -6.37 5.79 16.92
N PHE A 81 -5.15 5.32 17.19
CA PHE A 81 -4.36 5.66 18.37
C PHE A 81 -2.86 5.60 18.09
N TYR A 82 -2.05 6.01 19.07
CA TYR A 82 -0.61 5.85 19.03
C TYR A 82 -0.15 4.98 20.19
N ASN A 83 0.69 4.00 19.91
CA ASN A 83 1.28 3.18 20.96
C ASN A 83 2.48 3.90 21.64
N GLN A 84 3.09 3.24 22.62
CA GLN A 84 4.26 3.78 23.35
C GLN A 84 5.47 4.08 22.44
N GLY A 85 5.62 3.38 21.32
CA GLY A 85 6.67 3.63 20.32
C GLY A 85 6.34 4.74 19.32
N ASN A 86 5.24 5.47 19.54
CA ASN A 86 4.70 6.46 18.61
C ASN A 86 4.39 5.87 17.22
N PHE A 87 4.01 4.59 17.16
CA PHE A 87 3.45 3.99 15.95
C PHE A 87 1.97 4.29 15.89
N LYS A 88 1.50 4.74 14.73
CA LYS A 88 0.07 4.87 14.46
C LYS A 88 -0.54 3.48 14.38
N CYS A 89 -1.61 3.24 15.14
CA CYS A 89 -2.36 2.00 15.14
C CYS A 89 -3.85 2.27 14.91
N THR A 90 -4.54 1.28 14.35
CA THR A 90 -5.97 1.33 14.06
C THR A 90 -6.67 0.07 14.56
N CYS A 91 -7.83 0.24 15.19
CA CYS A 91 -8.73 -0.85 15.56
C CYS A 91 -9.57 -1.28 14.35
N THR A 92 -9.54 -2.57 14.02
CA THR A 92 -10.37 -3.14 12.96
C THR A 92 -11.78 -3.46 13.44
N ASP A 93 -12.70 -3.67 12.49
CA ASP A 93 -14.05 -4.18 12.72
C ASP A 93 -14.12 -5.54 13.44
N LYS A 94 -12.99 -6.24 13.56
CA LYS A 94 -12.86 -7.49 14.33
C LYS A 94 -12.20 -7.29 15.69
N GLY A 95 -11.99 -6.04 16.11
CA GLY A 95 -11.30 -5.69 17.35
C GLY A 95 -9.80 -5.97 17.36
N ALA A 96 -9.22 -6.26 16.19
CA ALA A 96 -7.78 -6.42 16.07
C ALA A 96 -7.10 -5.05 16.01
N VAL A 97 -5.87 -4.97 16.49
CA VAL A 97 -5.02 -3.79 16.35
C VAL A 97 -4.07 -4.03 15.18
N ILE A 98 -4.06 -3.11 14.22
CA ILE A 98 -3.05 -3.06 13.16
C ILE A 98 -2.25 -1.79 13.38
N CYS A 99 -0.93 -1.93 13.51
CA CYS A 99 -0.02 -0.80 13.65
C CYS A 99 0.81 -0.63 12.39
N GLU A 100 1.18 0.61 12.10
CA GLU A 100 2.15 0.92 11.08
C GLU A 100 3.50 0.25 11.41
N ASN A 101 4.28 -0.10 10.40
CA ASN A 101 5.63 -0.63 10.56
C ASN A 101 6.68 0.50 10.65
N LEU A 102 7.95 0.12 10.83
CA LEU A 102 9.07 1.07 10.94
C LEU A 102 9.21 1.99 9.73
N TYR A 103 8.98 1.47 8.53
CA TYR A 103 9.04 2.23 7.29
C TYR A 103 7.90 3.25 7.17
N GLU A 104 6.67 2.83 7.46
CA GLU A 104 5.49 3.70 7.45
C GLU A 104 5.61 4.82 8.49
N ARG A 105 6.10 4.50 9.71
CA ARG A 105 6.42 5.49 10.73
C ARG A 105 7.45 6.51 10.24
N CYS A 106 8.52 6.07 9.57
CA CYS A 106 9.52 6.96 8.99
C CYS A 106 8.88 7.92 7.97
N ILE A 107 8.06 7.41 7.05
CA ILE A 107 7.38 8.24 6.05
C ILE A 107 6.52 9.30 6.73
N ARG A 108 5.77 8.93 7.77
CA ARG A 108 4.89 9.85 8.50
C ARG A 108 5.66 10.90 9.30
N VAL A 109 6.67 10.49 10.06
CA VAL A 109 7.38 11.35 11.02
C VAL A 109 8.49 12.15 10.33
N GLU A 110 9.44 11.46 9.72
CA GLU A 110 10.63 12.07 9.11
C GLU A 110 10.27 12.66 7.73
N GLY A 111 9.60 11.84 6.92
CA GLY A 111 9.24 12.19 5.55
C GLY A 111 8.06 13.15 5.43
N LYS A 112 7.35 13.45 6.53
CA LYS A 112 6.12 14.25 6.53
C LYS A 112 5.13 13.80 5.45
N SER A 113 4.87 12.49 5.44
CA SER A 113 4.02 11.78 4.47
C SER A 113 4.61 11.65 3.06
N ARG A 114 5.95 11.72 2.91
CA ARG A 114 6.64 11.49 1.63
C ARG A 114 7.77 10.47 1.81
N ILE A 115 7.89 9.55 0.86
CA ILE A 115 8.98 8.56 0.83
C ILE A 115 10.32 9.26 0.56
N ASN A 116 10.33 10.19 -0.40
CA ASN A 116 11.47 11.02 -0.74
C ASN A 116 11.23 12.44 -0.19
N PHE A 117 12.15 12.95 0.61
CA PHE A 117 12.03 14.27 1.22
C PHE A 117 13.38 14.99 1.28
N LYS A 118 13.38 16.26 1.71
CA LYS A 118 14.61 16.99 2.02
C LYS A 118 14.69 17.21 3.53
N ASN A 119 15.86 16.97 4.12
CA ASN A 119 16.09 17.31 5.52
C ASN A 119 16.28 18.83 5.69
N GLN A 120 16.51 19.27 6.94
CA GLN A 120 16.72 20.68 7.29
C GLN A 120 17.96 21.30 6.64
N LYS A 121 18.95 20.48 6.25
CA LYS A 121 20.17 20.91 5.54
C LYS A 121 19.98 20.95 4.02
N GLY A 122 18.80 20.62 3.51
CA GLY A 122 18.48 20.60 2.08
C GLY A 122 18.91 19.32 1.35
N GLU A 123 19.47 18.33 2.06
CA GLU A 123 19.89 17.05 1.48
C GLU A 123 18.66 16.20 1.15
N LYS A 124 18.69 15.51 0.01
CA LYS A 124 17.67 14.51 -0.31
C LYS A 124 17.79 13.35 0.67
N CYS A 125 16.65 12.82 1.10
CA CYS A 125 16.53 11.71 2.01
C CYS A 125 15.45 10.72 1.56
N ILE A 126 15.61 9.45 1.93
CA ILE A 126 14.61 8.40 1.77
C ILE A 126 14.43 7.63 3.08
N CYS A 127 13.22 7.11 3.29
CA CYS A 127 12.98 6.10 4.31
C CYS A 127 13.37 4.72 3.80
N LEU A 128 14.10 3.96 4.62
CA LEU A 128 14.44 2.57 4.36
C LEU A 128 13.44 1.64 5.04
N GLN A 129 13.38 0.37 4.60
CA GLN A 129 12.44 -0.63 5.14
C GLN A 129 12.63 -0.90 6.65
N ASN A 130 13.83 -0.66 7.16
CA ASN A 130 14.15 -0.76 8.59
C ASN A 130 13.75 0.50 9.40
N GLY A 131 13.11 1.49 8.78
CA GLY A 131 12.67 2.75 9.39
C GLY A 131 13.74 3.81 9.55
N GLN A 132 14.98 3.56 9.10
CA GLN A 132 16.03 4.57 9.11
C GLN A 132 15.90 5.53 7.93
N THR A 133 16.38 6.76 8.13
CA THR A 133 16.53 7.73 7.06
C THR A 133 17.94 7.62 6.49
N GLN A 134 18.02 7.45 5.17
CA GLN A 134 19.25 7.67 4.45
C GLN A 134 19.18 9.08 3.87
N CYS A 135 20.22 9.89 4.04
CA CYS A 135 20.31 11.27 3.56
C CYS A 135 21.66 11.52 2.87
N GLY A 136 21.68 12.33 1.82
CA GLY A 136 22.92 12.78 1.18
C GLY A 136 22.96 12.61 -0.34
N ALA A 137 24.11 12.95 -0.93
CA ALA A 137 24.33 12.96 -2.38
C ALA A 137 24.11 11.59 -3.03
N ASP A 138 24.30 10.50 -2.27
CA ASP A 138 24.23 9.14 -2.81
C ASP A 138 22.82 8.64 -3.12
N ILE A 139 21.76 9.32 -2.66
CA ILE A 139 20.38 8.92 -2.97
C ILE A 139 20.02 9.15 -4.44
N GLY A 140 20.75 10.03 -5.13
CA GLY A 140 20.70 10.15 -6.60
C GLY A 140 21.64 9.19 -7.34
N ASN A 141 22.53 8.50 -6.63
CA ASN A 141 23.56 7.59 -7.17
C ASN A 141 23.32 6.11 -6.81
N THR A 142 22.36 5.79 -5.96
CA THR A 142 21.93 4.41 -5.73
C THR A 142 21.16 3.95 -6.97
N LYS A 143 21.90 3.49 -7.99
CA LYS A 143 21.33 2.78 -9.12
C LYS A 143 20.37 1.73 -8.57
N SER A 144 19.11 1.75 -9.01
CA SER A 144 18.19 0.65 -8.77
C SER A 144 18.87 -0.67 -9.15
N PRO A 145 18.50 -1.81 -8.54
CA PRO A 145 19.12 -3.09 -8.88
C PRO A 145 19.17 -3.36 -10.39
N LYS A 146 18.12 -2.95 -11.12
CA LYS A 146 18.07 -2.95 -12.59
C LYS A 146 19.11 -2.05 -13.25
N GLU A 147 19.23 -0.79 -12.83
CA GLU A 147 20.24 0.15 -13.35
C GLU A 147 21.66 -0.30 -13.03
N LYS A 148 21.86 -0.95 -11.88
CA LYS A 148 23.14 -1.59 -11.54
C LYS A 148 23.43 -2.74 -12.49
N CYS A 149 22.47 -3.63 -12.73
CA CYS A 149 22.61 -4.72 -13.72
C CYS A 149 22.95 -4.20 -15.12
N LEU A 150 22.31 -3.13 -15.58
CA LEU A 150 22.60 -2.50 -16.87
C LEU A 150 24.00 -1.87 -16.89
N ALA A 151 24.40 -1.19 -15.82
CA ALA A 151 25.71 -0.60 -15.68
C ALA A 151 26.84 -1.65 -15.62
N ASP A 152 26.65 -2.72 -14.86
CA ASP A 152 27.60 -3.84 -14.76
C ASP A 152 27.71 -4.56 -16.12
N ALA A 153 26.62 -4.59 -16.88
CA ALA A 153 26.63 -5.06 -18.26
C ALA A 153 27.18 -4.04 -19.26
N GLY A 154 27.46 -2.79 -18.87
CA GLY A 154 27.99 -1.75 -19.75
C GLY A 154 27.00 -1.30 -20.84
N VAL A 155 25.69 -1.43 -20.60
CA VAL A 155 24.63 -1.10 -21.56
C VAL A 155 23.65 -0.09 -20.98
N LYS A 156 22.96 0.66 -21.85
CA LYS A 156 21.92 1.63 -21.44
C LYS A 156 20.50 1.17 -21.76
N ILE A 157 20.35 0.14 -22.59
CA ILE A 157 19.06 -0.35 -23.09
C ILE A 157 18.73 -1.70 -22.47
N ASN A 158 17.43 -1.94 -22.26
CA ASN A 158 16.89 -3.20 -21.73
C ASN A 158 15.64 -3.57 -22.54
N PRO A 159 15.54 -4.77 -23.12
CA PRO A 159 16.56 -5.82 -23.17
C PRO A 159 17.79 -5.43 -24.02
N PHE A 160 18.88 -6.18 -23.90
CA PHE A 160 20.11 -6.00 -24.69
C PHE A 160 20.63 -7.34 -25.22
N VAL A 161 21.36 -7.32 -26.34
CA VAL A 161 21.92 -8.53 -26.97
C VAL A 161 23.41 -8.64 -26.70
N ARG A 162 23.87 -9.82 -26.26
CA ARG A 162 25.28 -10.17 -26.11
C ARG A 162 25.47 -11.63 -26.51
N ASP A 163 26.55 -11.94 -27.22
CA ASP A 163 26.88 -13.30 -27.69
C ASP A 163 25.72 -14.01 -28.44
N GLY A 164 24.90 -13.22 -29.16
CA GLY A 164 23.75 -13.72 -29.91
C GLY A 164 22.48 -14.00 -29.08
N TYR A 165 22.51 -13.79 -27.76
CA TYR A 165 21.37 -13.94 -26.85
C TYR A 165 20.86 -12.58 -26.36
N SER A 166 19.55 -12.45 -26.22
CA SER A 166 18.90 -11.37 -25.51
C SER A 166 18.97 -11.58 -24.00
N TYR A 167 19.31 -10.52 -23.28
CA TYR A 167 19.33 -10.46 -21.82
C TYR A 167 18.40 -9.34 -21.35
N THR A 168 17.69 -9.62 -20.26
CA THR A 168 16.82 -8.67 -19.59
C THR A 168 17.30 -8.49 -18.16
N CYS A 169 17.62 -7.26 -17.77
CA CYS A 169 17.76 -6.92 -16.36
C CYS A 169 16.35 -6.73 -15.77
N LEU A 170 16.00 -7.56 -14.79
CA LEU A 170 14.73 -7.48 -14.06
C LEU A 170 14.81 -6.37 -13.00
N ASP A 171 13.67 -5.98 -12.44
CA ASP A 171 13.58 -4.86 -11.48
C ASP A 171 14.32 -5.16 -10.16
N ASP A 172 14.47 -6.44 -9.81
CA ASP A 172 15.27 -6.92 -8.68
C ASP A 172 16.79 -6.98 -8.96
N GLY A 173 17.21 -6.66 -10.19
CA GLY A 173 18.62 -6.70 -10.64
C GLY A 173 19.06 -8.05 -11.19
N THR A 174 18.19 -9.05 -11.22
CA THR A 174 18.48 -10.35 -11.82
C THR A 174 18.63 -10.21 -13.33
N LYS A 175 19.76 -10.70 -13.87
CA LYS A 175 20.00 -10.76 -15.32
C LYS A 175 19.44 -12.06 -15.89
N LYS A 176 18.26 -11.99 -16.51
CA LYS A 176 17.65 -13.13 -17.21
C LYS A 176 18.18 -13.22 -18.64
N ARG A 177 18.76 -14.36 -19.02
CA ARG A 177 19.06 -14.70 -20.42
C ARG A 177 17.83 -15.33 -21.06
N GLU A 178 17.55 -15.01 -22.32
CA GLU A 178 16.57 -15.76 -23.11
C GLU A 178 17.02 -17.23 -23.28
N THR A 179 16.04 -18.11 -23.43
CA THR A 179 16.22 -19.54 -23.70
C THR A 179 16.55 -19.80 -25.18
N GLU A 180 17.03 -21.01 -25.49
CA GLU A 180 17.27 -21.43 -26.89
C GLU A 180 15.99 -21.35 -27.73
N TYR A 181 14.86 -21.73 -27.16
CA TYR A 181 13.55 -21.58 -27.77
C TYR A 181 13.20 -20.12 -28.08
N GLU A 182 13.27 -19.23 -27.07
CA GLU A 182 12.95 -17.80 -27.23
C GLU A 182 13.87 -17.15 -28.29
N ARG A 183 15.15 -17.52 -28.30
CA ARG A 183 16.10 -17.09 -29.33
C ARG A 183 15.67 -17.55 -30.73
N CYS A 184 15.26 -18.81 -30.89
CA CYS A 184 14.74 -19.30 -32.17
C CYS A 184 13.51 -18.50 -32.62
N VAL A 185 12.55 -18.26 -31.72
CA VAL A 185 11.35 -17.47 -32.01
C VAL A 185 11.73 -16.06 -32.47
N ARG A 186 12.67 -15.41 -31.79
CA ARG A 186 13.14 -14.06 -32.12
C ARG A 186 13.90 -14.01 -33.45
N VAL A 187 14.85 -14.92 -33.67
CA VAL A 187 15.80 -14.87 -34.81
C VAL A 187 15.21 -15.50 -36.07
N ASN A 188 14.77 -16.76 -35.98
CA ASN A 188 14.26 -17.52 -37.12
C ASN A 188 12.78 -17.21 -37.37
N GLY A 189 12.01 -17.20 -36.28
CA GLY A 189 10.56 -16.99 -36.32
C GLY A 189 10.12 -15.53 -36.41
N ARG A 190 11.04 -14.57 -36.25
CA ARG A 190 10.78 -13.13 -36.24
C ARG A 190 9.62 -12.73 -35.31
N GLY A 191 9.58 -13.36 -34.13
CA GLY A 191 8.54 -13.16 -33.12
C GLY A 191 7.44 -14.24 -33.12
N ASN A 192 7.41 -15.15 -34.09
CA ASN A 192 6.43 -16.22 -34.16
C ASN A 192 7.06 -17.61 -33.96
N PRO A 193 6.49 -18.48 -33.11
CA PRO A 193 7.04 -19.82 -32.88
C PRO A 193 6.83 -20.79 -34.04
N THR A 194 5.89 -20.48 -34.92
CA THR A 194 5.64 -21.14 -36.19
C THR A 194 5.76 -20.13 -37.32
N PHE A 195 6.45 -20.48 -38.40
CA PHE A 195 6.76 -19.56 -39.49
C PHE A 195 7.00 -20.30 -40.81
N THR A 196 6.89 -19.60 -41.92
CA THR A 196 7.25 -20.13 -43.24
C THR A 196 8.68 -19.72 -43.55
N ASN A 197 9.55 -20.69 -43.86
CA ASN A 197 10.93 -20.38 -44.24
C ASN A 197 11.03 -19.85 -45.68
N PRO A 198 12.20 -19.36 -46.12
CA PRO A 198 12.37 -18.85 -47.50
C PRO A 198 12.10 -19.88 -48.61
N LEU A 199 12.07 -21.18 -48.29
CA LEU A 199 11.77 -22.26 -49.23
C LEU A 199 10.27 -22.63 -49.25
N GLY A 200 9.41 -21.84 -48.60
CA GLY A 200 7.96 -22.08 -48.55
C GLY A 200 7.53 -23.20 -47.59
N LYS A 201 8.44 -23.76 -46.79
CA LYS A 201 8.12 -24.83 -45.81
C LYS A 201 7.61 -24.24 -44.50
N LYS A 202 6.58 -24.87 -43.93
CA LYS A 202 6.11 -24.55 -42.57
C LYS A 202 7.11 -25.10 -41.55
N CYS A 203 7.60 -24.24 -40.68
CA CYS A 203 8.58 -24.55 -39.65
C CYS A 203 8.07 -24.16 -38.26
N MET A 204 8.63 -24.79 -37.23
CA MET A 204 8.39 -24.45 -35.82
C MET A 204 9.69 -24.49 -35.02
N CYS A 205 9.78 -23.63 -33.99
CA CYS A 205 10.87 -23.66 -33.02
C CYS A 205 10.67 -24.76 -31.98
N LEU A 206 11.72 -25.54 -31.71
CA LEU A 206 11.76 -26.55 -30.67
C LEU A 206 12.35 -25.97 -29.37
N GLN A 207 12.09 -26.64 -28.24
CA GLN A 207 12.63 -26.24 -26.93
C GLN A 207 14.18 -26.19 -26.91
N THR A 208 14.83 -26.95 -27.77
CA THR A 208 16.29 -26.95 -27.99
C THR A 208 16.80 -25.77 -28.80
N GLY A 209 15.93 -24.88 -29.29
CA GLY A 209 16.26 -23.76 -30.19
C GLY A 209 16.41 -24.13 -31.66
N GLN A 210 16.31 -25.43 -32.00
CA GLN A 210 16.34 -25.88 -33.38
C GLN A 210 15.00 -25.63 -34.09
N THR A 211 15.05 -25.48 -35.41
CA THR A 211 13.86 -25.36 -36.25
C THR A 211 13.49 -26.72 -36.85
N ARG A 212 12.24 -27.14 -36.71
CA ARG A 212 11.70 -28.31 -37.41
C ARG A 212 10.78 -27.86 -38.54
N CYS A 213 11.11 -28.20 -39.78
CA CYS A 213 10.31 -27.86 -40.95
C CYS A 213 9.63 -29.10 -41.53
N MET A 214 8.35 -28.96 -41.88
CA MET A 214 7.59 -29.99 -42.57
C MET A 214 7.70 -29.80 -44.08
N TYR A 215 7.83 -30.90 -44.82
CA TYR A 215 7.57 -30.89 -46.26
C TYR A 215 6.06 -30.78 -46.47
N ASN A 216 5.63 -29.92 -47.39
CA ASN A 216 4.27 -29.98 -47.89
C ASN A 216 4.20 -31.27 -48.74
N ASN A 217 3.40 -32.24 -48.31
CA ASN A 217 2.89 -33.27 -49.22
C ASN A 217 1.84 -32.64 -50.14
#